data_AF-A0A6N6P5W1-F1
#
_entry.id   AF-A0A6N6P5W1-F1
#
_cell.length_a   1.000
_cell.length_b   1.000
_cell.length_c   1.000
_cell.angle_alpha   90.00
_cell.angle_beta   90.00
_cell.angle_gamma   90.00
#
_symmetry.space_group_name_H-M   'P 1'
#
loop_
_entity.id
_entity.type
_entity.pdbx_description
1 polymer ?
#
loop_
_entity_poly.entity_id
_entity_poly.type
_entity_poly.pdbx_seq_one_letter_code
_entity_poly.pdbx_strand_id
1 'polypeptide(L)'
;MIRPLDNSRNNWRLLWIDLEEPVPNPTSAVTKEGEREFYLPTCLLVTTSSGKPISPPEIIEEIDQPKAELFLGRLFEEHGTPDRLMIAESEDWDTEAWRSFAMDCRIEIAFGTFPTGKPGELKQLARKIAQHLQGEVFHSRETVARGLVSTARRLRSPERKAAHLRKAIEQDADYSLARIELADADYQAGRWKECSLGYRELIVREERRLQSETPDWWTDPETRPYLRALYGHAMTEWQQGRFTRTSEDLQRLLTLNPTDNQGVRFLLPLVHLLAEDDTRALKALADYEANYAGDYCEPALLFGKGLACWRAGEEELAREAYRSAMLKNPYIAPLMLDLPSPSSEIWYPNDRAEPGYAQDFMQSYAILWERDPAAVRFLREIYAELAPELEQVVTLRRQMSEWQDQRYDRNFKDRWKEMTVLDESLTGGSER
;
A
#
# COMPACT_ATOMS: atom_id res chain seq x y z
N MET A 1 58.21 -13.14 -37.56
CA MET A 1 57.67 -11.81 -37.22
C MET A 1 56.37 -12.04 -36.46
N ILE A 2 56.46 -12.14 -35.14
CA ILE A 2 55.29 -12.39 -34.27
C ILE A 2 54.62 -11.03 -34.07
N ARG A 3 53.38 -10.89 -34.53
CA ARG A 3 52.57 -9.70 -34.21
C ARG A 3 52.28 -9.70 -32.70
N PRO A 4 52.38 -8.57 -31.99
CA PRO A 4 51.90 -8.50 -30.62
C PRO A 4 50.37 -8.68 -30.66
N LEU A 5 49.85 -9.60 -29.85
CA LEU A 5 48.43 -9.63 -29.50
C LEU A 5 48.15 -8.34 -28.75
N ASP A 6 47.44 -7.42 -29.39
CA ASP A 6 46.86 -6.25 -28.75
C ASP A 6 45.74 -6.75 -27.84
N ASN A 7 46.11 -7.12 -26.62
CA ASN A 7 45.23 -7.75 -25.64
C ASN A 7 44.41 -6.69 -24.90
N SER A 8 43.81 -5.75 -25.65
CA SER A 8 42.83 -4.83 -25.08
C SER A 8 41.56 -5.62 -24.80
N ARG A 9 41.34 -6.02 -23.54
CA ARG A 9 40.10 -6.70 -23.12
C ARG A 9 38.89 -5.95 -23.68
N ASN A 10 38.03 -6.67 -24.41
CA ASN A 10 36.82 -6.12 -25.00
C ASN A 10 35.81 -5.85 -23.88
N ASN A 11 35.81 -4.61 -23.38
CA ASN A 11 35.01 -4.21 -22.22
C ASN A 11 33.86 -3.32 -22.65
N TRP A 12 32.64 -3.74 -22.33
CA TRP A 12 31.42 -2.99 -22.59
C TRP A 12 30.84 -2.40 -21.30
N ARG A 13 29.99 -1.39 -21.45
CA ARG A 13 29.26 -0.75 -20.35
C ARG A 13 27.78 -0.67 -20.70
N LEU A 14 26.93 -1.15 -19.80
CA LEU A 14 25.48 -0.94 -19.83
C LEU A 14 25.14 0.25 -18.92
N LEU A 15 24.47 1.24 -19.51
CA LEU A 15 24.06 2.49 -18.90
C LEU A 15 22.59 2.74 -19.22
N TRP A 16 21.93 3.57 -18.43
CA TRP A 16 20.64 4.13 -18.83
C TRP A 16 20.57 5.63 -18.57
N ILE A 17 19.66 6.29 -19.28
CA ILE A 17 19.31 7.68 -19.08
C ILE A 17 17.80 7.79 -19.05
N ASP A 18 17.29 8.29 -17.93
CA ASP A 18 15.88 8.65 -17.79
C ASP A 18 15.61 9.98 -18.49
N LEU A 19 14.61 10.00 -19.36
CA LEU A 19 14.16 11.21 -20.03
C LEU A 19 13.08 11.90 -19.18
N GLU A 20 13.12 13.23 -19.13
CA GLU A 20 12.18 14.04 -18.33
C GLU A 20 10.96 14.52 -19.13
N GLU A 21 10.97 14.31 -20.45
CA GLU A 21 9.92 14.76 -21.35
C GLU A 21 8.99 13.60 -21.74
N PRO A 22 7.66 13.79 -21.66
CA PRO A 22 6.70 12.75 -21.95
C PRO A 22 6.69 12.45 -23.44
N VAL A 23 6.59 11.16 -23.78
CA VAL A 23 6.46 10.69 -25.15
C VAL A 23 5.24 9.76 -25.25
N PRO A 24 4.56 9.72 -26.41
CA PRO A 24 3.45 8.80 -26.60
C PRO A 24 3.96 7.35 -26.62
N ASN A 25 3.21 6.44 -25.99
CA ASN A 25 3.50 5.02 -26.06
C ASN A 25 3.14 4.47 -27.46
N PRO A 26 4.09 3.90 -28.21
CA PRO A 26 3.82 3.37 -29.54
C PRO A 26 2.99 2.08 -29.51
N THR A 27 3.02 1.33 -28.40
CA THR A 27 2.33 0.04 -28.24
C THR A 27 0.96 0.15 -27.58
N SER A 28 0.59 1.31 -27.05
CA SER A 28 -0.75 1.49 -26.50
C SER A 28 -1.76 1.54 -27.63
N ALA A 29 -2.66 0.56 -27.70
CA ALA A 29 -3.88 0.69 -28.49
C ALA A 29 -4.63 1.94 -27.99
N VAL A 30 -5.15 2.76 -28.90
CA VAL A 30 -6.07 3.84 -28.53
C VAL A 30 -7.24 3.18 -27.80
N THR A 31 -7.38 3.45 -26.50
CA THR A 31 -8.47 2.89 -25.70
C THR A 31 -9.81 3.36 -26.28
N LYS A 32 -10.92 2.72 -25.92
CA LYS A 32 -12.28 3.14 -26.34
C LYS A 32 -12.60 4.61 -25.99
N GLU A 33 -11.83 5.21 -25.09
CA GLU A 33 -11.96 6.59 -24.61
C GLU A 33 -11.00 7.57 -25.31
N GLY A 34 -10.21 7.11 -26.29
CA GLY A 34 -9.28 7.98 -27.03
C GLY A 34 -8.00 8.32 -26.25
N GLU A 35 -7.76 7.71 -25.09
CA GLU A 35 -6.57 7.95 -24.29
C GLU A 35 -5.37 7.24 -24.91
N ARG A 36 -4.42 8.02 -25.41
CA ARG A 36 -3.08 7.55 -25.77
C ARG A 36 -2.24 7.56 -24.51
N GLU A 37 -1.55 6.47 -24.21
CA GLU A 37 -0.69 6.44 -23.03
C GLU A 37 0.57 7.28 -23.27
N PHE A 38 1.05 7.92 -22.20
CA PHE A 38 2.27 8.71 -22.20
C PHE A 38 3.19 8.20 -21.10
N TYR A 39 4.49 8.20 -21.38
CA TYR A 39 5.49 7.78 -20.41
C TYR A 39 6.70 8.69 -20.51
N LEU A 40 7.49 8.72 -19.45
CA LEU A 40 8.84 9.24 -19.45
C LEU A 40 9.75 8.09 -19.91
N PRO A 41 10.49 8.17 -21.01
CA PRO A 41 11.31 7.02 -21.41
C PRO A 41 12.54 6.79 -20.55
N THR A 42 13.03 5.56 -20.59
CA THR A 42 14.38 5.17 -20.19
C THR A 42 15.15 4.73 -21.43
N CYS A 43 16.29 5.36 -21.70
CA CYS A 43 17.17 5.00 -22.81
C CYS A 43 18.26 4.07 -22.31
N LEU A 44 18.23 2.80 -22.71
CA LEU A 44 19.27 1.82 -22.40
C LEU A 44 20.39 1.91 -23.45
N LEU A 45 21.62 2.07 -22.98
CA LEU A 45 22.79 2.37 -23.80
C LEU A 45 23.90 1.35 -23.54
N VAL A 46 24.44 0.77 -24.61
CA VAL A 46 25.65 -0.05 -24.54
C VAL A 46 26.79 0.66 -25.23
N THR A 47 27.88 0.87 -24.48
CA THR A 47 29.06 1.58 -24.97
C THR A 47 30.32 0.76 -24.77
N THR A 48 31.32 1.04 -25.59
CA THR A 48 32.70 0.58 -25.34
C THR A 48 33.30 1.31 -24.13
N SER A 49 34.45 0.84 -23.63
CA SER A 49 35.20 1.49 -22.55
C SER A 49 35.58 2.96 -22.82
N SER A 50 35.67 3.36 -24.10
CA SER A 50 35.91 4.76 -24.52
C SER A 50 34.65 5.62 -24.60
N GLY A 51 33.47 5.04 -24.32
CA GLY A 51 32.18 5.74 -24.37
C GLY A 51 31.52 5.78 -25.75
N LYS A 52 32.13 5.14 -26.77
CA LYS A 52 31.50 5.02 -28.10
C LYS A 52 30.30 4.06 -28.03
N PRO A 53 29.09 4.46 -28.48
CA PRO A 53 27.94 3.57 -28.57
C PRO A 53 28.19 2.39 -29.51
N ILE A 54 27.72 1.21 -29.12
CA ILE A 54 27.81 -0.02 -29.92
C ILE A 54 26.62 -0.11 -30.87
N SER A 55 25.44 0.27 -30.40
CA SER A 55 24.17 0.32 -31.15
C SER A 55 23.40 1.60 -30.82
N PRO A 56 22.30 1.90 -31.55
CA PRO A 56 21.28 2.84 -31.08
C PRO A 56 20.74 2.43 -29.69
N PRO A 57 20.24 3.39 -28.88
CA PRO A 57 19.64 3.08 -27.59
C PRO A 57 18.35 2.28 -27.74
N GLU A 58 18.13 1.32 -26.84
CA GLU A 58 16.84 0.67 -26.66
C GLU A 58 15.96 1.58 -25.77
N ILE A 59 14.72 1.82 -26.18
CA ILE A 59 13.79 2.71 -25.47
C ILE A 59 12.75 1.87 -24.72
N ILE A 60 12.70 2.02 -23.40
CA ILE A 60 11.81 1.26 -22.51
C ILE A 60 11.08 2.20 -21.53
N GLU A 61 10.01 1.73 -20.89
CA GLU A 61 9.23 2.53 -19.92
C GLU A 61 10.00 2.76 -18.61
N GLU A 62 10.63 1.72 -18.11
CA GLU A 62 11.52 1.70 -16.96
C GLU A 62 12.57 0.62 -17.18
N ILE A 63 13.62 0.64 -16.38
CA ILE A 63 14.59 -0.44 -16.34
C ILE A 63 13.88 -1.77 -16.09
N ASP A 64 14.25 -2.77 -16.89
CA ASP A 64 13.68 -4.10 -16.83
C ASP A 64 14.77 -5.13 -17.14
N GLN A 65 15.01 -6.02 -16.17
CA GLN A 65 16.08 -7.02 -16.23
C GLN A 65 15.96 -7.92 -17.47
N PRO A 66 14.84 -8.65 -17.72
CA PRO A 66 14.66 -9.43 -18.94
C PRO A 66 14.86 -8.66 -20.24
N LYS A 67 14.36 -7.42 -20.34
CA LYS A 67 14.54 -6.61 -21.56
C LYS A 67 15.99 -6.20 -21.76
N ALA A 68 16.71 -5.87 -20.69
CA ALA A 68 18.12 -5.54 -20.75
C ALA A 68 18.97 -6.74 -21.19
N GLU A 69 18.71 -7.93 -20.63
CA GLU A 69 19.36 -9.17 -21.04
C GLU A 69 19.09 -9.51 -22.51
N LEU A 70 17.82 -9.42 -22.95
CA LEU A 70 17.45 -9.65 -24.35
C LEU A 70 18.15 -8.66 -25.30
N PHE A 71 18.24 -7.39 -24.91
CA PHE A 71 18.96 -6.38 -25.68
C PHE A 71 20.45 -6.72 -25.78
N LEU A 72 21.10 -7.06 -24.66
CA LEU A 72 22.50 -7.48 -24.65
C LEU A 72 22.74 -8.74 -25.48
N GLY A 73 21.87 -9.73 -25.38
CA GLY A 73 21.95 -10.98 -26.15
C GLY A 73 21.98 -10.71 -27.66
N ARG A 74 21.06 -9.86 -28.16
CA ARG A 74 21.06 -9.43 -29.57
C ARG A 74 22.38 -8.75 -29.96
N LEU A 75 22.91 -7.87 -29.11
CA LEU A 75 24.19 -7.20 -29.39
C LEU A 75 25.39 -8.15 -29.36
N PHE A 76 25.38 -9.17 -28.50
CA PHE A 76 26.43 -10.19 -28.46
C PHE A 76 26.42 -11.03 -29.74
N GLU A 77 25.25 -11.36 -30.28
CA GLU A 77 25.11 -12.05 -31.56
C GLU A 77 25.61 -11.19 -32.74
N GLU A 78 25.30 -9.90 -32.74
CA GLU A 78 25.63 -8.97 -33.85
C GLU A 78 27.09 -8.50 -33.83
N HIS A 79 27.65 -8.23 -32.65
CA HIS A 79 28.96 -7.58 -32.48
C HIS A 79 30.00 -8.43 -31.75
N GLY A 80 29.63 -9.63 -31.32
CA GLY A 80 30.46 -10.53 -30.54
C GLY A 80 30.37 -10.27 -29.04
N THR A 81 30.56 -11.32 -28.25
CA THR A 81 30.50 -11.28 -26.79
C THR A 81 31.73 -10.56 -26.20
N PRO A 82 31.55 -9.58 -25.29
CA PRO A 82 32.67 -8.93 -24.60
C PRO A 82 33.31 -9.84 -23.55
N ASP A 83 34.56 -9.57 -23.19
CA ASP A 83 35.22 -10.26 -22.06
C ASP A 83 34.61 -9.83 -20.72
N ARG A 84 34.21 -8.55 -20.64
CA ARG A 84 33.64 -7.94 -19.43
C ARG A 84 32.54 -6.95 -19.76
N LEU A 85 31.46 -7.00 -18.99
CA LEU A 85 30.38 -6.03 -18.99
C LEU A 85 30.33 -5.30 -17.64
N MET A 86 30.46 -3.98 -17.67
CA MET A 86 30.22 -3.14 -16.51
C MET A 86 28.77 -2.65 -16.52
N ILE A 87 28.05 -2.77 -15.41
CA ILE A 87 26.64 -2.35 -15.28
C ILE A 87 26.52 -1.25 -14.23
N ALA A 88 25.67 -0.25 -14.50
CA ALA A 88 25.43 0.84 -13.56
C ALA A 88 24.61 0.31 -12.39
N GLU A 89 25.00 0.68 -11.16
CA GLU A 89 24.27 0.28 -9.96
C GLU A 89 22.85 0.87 -9.94
N SER A 90 21.85 0.02 -9.71
CA SER A 90 20.46 0.39 -9.47
C SER A 90 19.88 -0.58 -8.44
N GLU A 91 18.99 -0.08 -7.59
CA GLU A 91 18.19 -0.92 -6.69
C GLU A 91 17.16 -1.77 -7.47
N ASP A 92 16.84 -1.36 -8.70
CA ASP A 92 15.92 -2.09 -9.60
C ASP A 92 16.56 -3.32 -10.26
N TRP A 93 17.88 -3.53 -10.10
CA TRP A 93 18.57 -4.69 -10.68
C TRP A 93 18.55 -5.91 -9.75
N ASP A 94 18.24 -7.06 -10.34
CA ASP A 94 18.43 -8.35 -9.67
C ASP A 94 19.87 -8.84 -9.89
N THR A 95 20.65 -8.83 -8.81
CA THR A 95 22.05 -9.25 -8.84
C THR A 95 22.21 -10.75 -9.11
N GLU A 96 21.26 -11.59 -8.68
CA GLU A 96 21.31 -13.04 -8.91
C GLU A 96 20.96 -13.38 -10.37
N ALA A 97 19.98 -12.67 -10.95
CA ALA A 97 19.68 -12.77 -12.37
C ALA A 97 20.92 -12.40 -13.22
N TRP A 98 21.57 -11.27 -12.92
CA TRP A 98 22.80 -10.88 -13.62
C TRP A 98 23.93 -11.90 -13.49
N ARG A 99 24.08 -12.55 -12.33
CA ARG A 99 25.08 -13.64 -12.16
C ARG A 99 24.77 -14.84 -13.06
N SER A 100 23.50 -15.21 -13.17
CA SER A 100 23.06 -16.30 -14.03
C SER A 100 23.31 -15.97 -15.50
N PHE A 101 22.91 -14.78 -15.93
CA PHE A 101 23.19 -14.26 -17.27
C PHE A 101 24.70 -14.23 -17.61
N ALA A 102 25.53 -13.82 -16.65
CA ALA A 102 26.99 -13.82 -16.81
C ALA A 102 27.56 -15.22 -17.07
N MET A 103 27.06 -16.23 -16.36
CA MET A 103 27.47 -17.63 -16.54
C MET A 103 27.06 -18.17 -17.90
N ASP A 104 25.81 -17.91 -18.32
CA ASP A 104 25.27 -18.39 -19.59
C ASP A 104 26.03 -17.78 -20.78
N CYS A 105 26.32 -16.48 -20.71
CA CYS A 105 27.07 -15.77 -21.74
C CYS A 105 28.60 -15.92 -21.62
N ARG A 106 29.09 -16.52 -20.52
CA ARG A 106 30.53 -16.68 -20.19
C ARG A 106 31.31 -15.35 -20.17
N ILE A 107 30.74 -14.34 -19.54
CA ILE A 107 31.34 -13.00 -19.40
C ILE A 107 31.58 -12.64 -17.94
N GLU A 108 32.54 -11.75 -17.67
CA GLU A 108 32.65 -11.12 -16.35
C GLU A 108 31.66 -9.95 -16.24
N ILE A 109 30.74 -9.99 -15.27
CA ILE A 109 29.89 -8.82 -14.93
C ILE A 109 30.39 -8.17 -13.66
N ALA A 110 30.52 -6.85 -13.68
CA ALA A 110 30.80 -6.05 -12.50
C ALA A 110 29.90 -4.82 -12.46
N PHE A 111 29.49 -4.44 -11.25
CA PHE A 111 28.71 -3.23 -11.02
C PHE A 111 29.64 -2.06 -10.69
N GLY A 112 29.22 -0.85 -11.06
CA GLY A 112 29.92 0.34 -10.62
C GLY A 112 29.23 1.63 -11.00
N THR A 113 29.74 2.72 -10.44
CA THR A 113 29.31 4.07 -10.80
C THR A 113 30.10 4.54 -12.01
N PHE A 114 29.42 5.19 -12.95
CA PHE A 114 30.06 5.76 -14.12
C PHE A 114 30.16 7.27 -13.99
N PRO A 115 31.24 7.89 -14.50
CA PRO A 115 31.29 9.33 -14.61
C PRO A 115 30.15 9.77 -15.51
N THR A 116 29.18 10.47 -14.93
CA THR A 116 28.25 11.27 -15.71
C THR A 116 29.10 12.26 -16.50
N GLY A 117 28.96 12.26 -17.83
CA GLY A 117 29.49 13.35 -18.65
C GLY A 117 29.01 14.70 -18.11
N LYS A 118 29.58 15.82 -18.58
CA LYS A 118 29.16 17.15 -18.12
C LYS A 118 27.61 17.22 -18.09
N PRO A 119 26.97 17.46 -16.92
CA PRO A 119 25.53 17.26 -16.76
C PRO A 119 24.66 17.99 -17.81
N GLY A 120 25.13 19.12 -18.33
CA GLY A 120 24.45 19.86 -19.40
C GLY A 120 24.42 19.16 -20.76
N GLU A 121 25.47 18.41 -21.13
CA GLU A 121 25.55 17.72 -22.43
C GLU A 121 24.60 16.50 -22.46
N LEU A 122 24.54 15.73 -21.37
CA LEU A 122 23.60 14.61 -21.22
C LEU A 122 22.15 15.09 -21.23
N LYS A 123 21.83 16.20 -20.54
CA LYS A 123 20.48 16.80 -20.58
C LYS A 123 20.08 17.26 -21.98
N GLN A 124 21.00 17.86 -22.73
CA GLN A 124 20.72 18.26 -24.12
C GLN A 124 20.48 17.05 -25.03
N LEU A 125 21.25 15.97 -24.85
CA LEU A 125 21.05 14.73 -25.59
C LEU A 125 19.70 14.10 -25.26
N ALA A 126 19.39 13.93 -23.96
CA ALA A 126 18.12 13.41 -23.47
C ALA A 126 16.94 14.17 -24.07
N ARG A 127 17.01 15.51 -24.07
CA ARG A 127 15.97 16.36 -24.65
C ARG A 127 15.81 16.14 -26.16
N LYS A 128 16.91 16.02 -26.92
CA LYS A 128 16.85 15.75 -28.36
C LYS A 128 16.24 14.39 -28.67
N ILE A 129 16.57 13.36 -27.89
CA ILE A 129 15.98 12.03 -28.03
C ILE A 129 14.47 12.11 -27.77
N ALA A 130 14.06 12.74 -26.66
CA ALA A 130 12.64 12.87 -26.35
C ALA A 130 11.86 13.65 -27.42
N GLN A 131 12.42 14.74 -27.95
CA GLN A 131 11.80 15.50 -29.06
C GLN A 131 11.59 14.64 -30.31
N HIS A 132 12.56 13.78 -30.63
CA HIS A 132 12.42 12.85 -31.75
C HIS A 132 11.30 11.81 -31.49
N LEU A 133 11.22 11.30 -30.26
CA LEU A 133 10.21 10.31 -29.85
C LEU A 133 8.79 10.87 -29.72
N GLN A 134 8.63 12.16 -29.40
CA GLN A 134 7.33 12.82 -29.32
C GLN A 134 6.59 12.84 -30.66
N GLY A 135 7.34 12.86 -31.77
CA GLY A 135 6.78 13.02 -33.11
C GLY A 135 6.16 14.39 -33.34
N GLU A 136 5.41 14.53 -34.43
CA GLU A 136 4.83 15.81 -34.87
C GLU A 136 3.38 16.04 -34.42
N VAL A 137 2.77 15.04 -33.76
CA VAL A 137 1.36 15.09 -33.38
C VAL A 137 1.19 15.92 -32.10
N PHE A 138 0.34 16.94 -32.17
CA PHE A 138 -0.02 17.74 -31.01
C PHE A 138 -0.95 16.96 -30.06
N HIS A 139 -0.67 17.05 -28.77
CA HIS A 139 -1.48 16.46 -27.70
C HIS A 139 -1.77 17.52 -26.64
N SER A 140 -3.00 17.57 -26.11
CA SER A 140 -3.33 18.50 -25.04
C SER A 140 -2.60 18.13 -23.76
N ARG A 141 -2.34 19.13 -22.89
CA ARG A 141 -1.67 18.89 -21.61
C ARG A 141 -2.45 17.93 -20.71
N GLU A 142 -3.77 18.03 -20.71
CA GLU A 142 -4.66 17.12 -19.99
C GLU A 142 -4.49 15.67 -20.48
N THR A 143 -4.49 15.44 -21.79
CA THR A 143 -4.29 14.09 -22.36
C THR A 143 -2.92 13.51 -21.96
N VAL A 144 -1.87 14.33 -21.99
CA VAL A 144 -0.54 13.90 -21.54
C VAL A 144 -0.53 13.57 -20.05
N ALA A 145 -1.16 14.40 -19.21
CA ALA A 145 -1.25 14.17 -17.77
C ALA A 145 -1.98 12.87 -17.43
N ARG A 146 -3.13 12.62 -18.06
CA ARG A 146 -3.91 11.37 -17.92
C ARG A 146 -3.09 10.15 -18.34
N GLY A 147 -2.43 10.23 -19.50
CA GLY A 147 -1.57 9.15 -19.99
C GLY A 147 -0.41 8.84 -19.05
N LEU A 148 0.22 9.86 -18.46
CA LEU A 148 1.30 9.69 -17.49
C LEU A 148 0.83 9.02 -16.19
N VAL A 149 -0.36 9.37 -15.69
CA VAL A 149 -0.95 8.71 -14.49
C VAL A 149 -1.28 7.25 -14.78
N SER A 150 -1.85 6.96 -15.96
CA SER A 150 -2.13 5.57 -16.38
C SER A 150 -0.85 4.73 -16.38
N THR A 151 0.24 5.25 -16.98
CA THR A 151 1.54 4.59 -16.95
C THR A 151 2.08 4.45 -15.54
N ALA A 152 2.03 5.51 -14.72
CA ALA A 152 2.57 5.48 -13.37
C ALA A 152 2.04 4.32 -12.52
N ARG A 153 0.76 3.93 -12.70
CA ARG A 153 0.11 2.86 -11.93
C ARG A 153 0.70 1.46 -12.17
N ARG A 154 1.29 1.22 -13.33
CA ARG A 154 1.87 -0.09 -13.72
C ARG A 154 3.39 -0.17 -13.53
N LEU A 155 4.06 0.97 -13.31
CA LEU A 155 5.50 0.99 -13.08
C LEU A 155 5.84 0.32 -11.75
N ARG A 156 6.95 -0.42 -11.74
CA ARG A 156 7.49 -1.09 -10.55
C ARG A 156 8.36 -0.15 -9.74
N SER A 157 9.19 0.66 -10.40
CA SER A 157 10.10 1.57 -9.70
C SER A 157 9.33 2.72 -9.03
N PRO A 158 9.44 2.91 -7.70
CA PRO A 158 8.82 4.01 -6.97
C PRO A 158 9.26 5.38 -7.46
N GLU A 159 10.55 5.54 -7.80
CA GLU A 159 11.15 6.77 -8.29
C GLU A 159 10.55 7.14 -9.65
N ARG A 160 10.44 6.14 -10.54
CA ARG A 160 9.83 6.30 -11.86
C ARG A 160 8.36 6.67 -11.75
N LYS A 161 7.59 5.97 -10.89
CA LYS A 161 6.20 6.32 -10.59
C LYS A 161 6.07 7.78 -10.12
N ALA A 162 6.88 8.19 -9.14
CA ALA A 162 6.85 9.57 -8.64
C ALA A 162 7.23 10.60 -9.71
N ALA A 163 8.21 10.31 -10.58
CA ALA A 163 8.60 11.20 -11.68
C ALA A 163 7.46 11.40 -12.69
N HIS A 164 6.75 10.32 -13.05
CA HIS A 164 5.59 10.40 -13.96
C HIS A 164 4.45 11.24 -13.35
N LEU A 165 4.16 11.05 -12.07
CA LEU A 165 3.09 11.77 -11.37
C LEU A 165 3.42 13.26 -11.21
N ARG A 166 4.67 13.61 -10.86
CA ARG A 166 5.13 15.00 -10.85
C ARG A 166 5.03 15.63 -12.24
N LYS A 167 5.42 14.89 -13.30
CA LYS A 167 5.29 15.39 -14.66
C LYS A 167 3.83 15.58 -15.07
N ALA A 168 2.94 14.70 -14.64
CA ALA A 168 1.50 14.86 -14.88
C ALA A 168 0.96 16.14 -14.23
N ILE A 169 1.39 16.45 -13.00
CA ILE A 169 1.04 17.69 -12.29
C ILE A 169 1.61 18.94 -13.00
N GLU A 170 2.83 18.85 -13.57
CA GLU A 170 3.39 19.94 -14.39
C GLU A 170 2.58 20.21 -15.66
N GLN A 171 2.03 19.16 -16.28
CA GLN A 171 1.17 19.31 -17.46
C GLN A 171 -0.19 19.88 -17.08
N ASP A 172 -0.81 19.33 -16.04
CA ASP A 172 -2.11 19.76 -15.54
C ASP A 172 -2.07 19.97 -14.02
N ALA A 173 -1.99 21.25 -13.66
CA ALA A 173 -1.90 21.69 -12.27
C ALA A 173 -3.23 21.54 -11.52
N ASP A 174 -4.34 21.18 -12.16
CA ASP A 174 -5.62 20.94 -11.50
C ASP A 174 -6.01 19.46 -11.54
N TYR A 175 -5.14 18.60 -12.08
CA TYR A 175 -5.41 17.16 -12.10
C TYR A 175 -5.27 16.52 -10.72
N SER A 176 -6.40 16.35 -10.03
CA SER A 176 -6.47 15.81 -8.67
C SER A 176 -6.01 14.35 -8.59
N LEU A 177 -6.21 13.56 -9.65
CA LEU A 177 -5.79 12.16 -9.66
C LEU A 177 -4.26 12.02 -9.59
N ALA A 178 -3.49 12.84 -10.33
CA ALA A 178 -2.03 12.79 -10.26
C ALA A 178 -1.51 13.13 -8.85
N ARG A 179 -2.18 14.05 -8.14
CA ARG A 179 -1.81 14.47 -6.78
C ARG A 179 -2.07 13.39 -5.75
N ILE A 180 -3.25 12.79 -5.77
CA ILE A 180 -3.58 11.75 -4.79
C ILE A 180 -2.66 10.53 -4.98
N GLU A 181 -2.39 10.13 -6.22
CA GLU A 181 -1.48 9.02 -6.50
C GLU A 181 -0.03 9.35 -6.08
N LEU A 182 0.40 10.62 -6.18
CA LEU A 182 1.74 11.03 -5.71
C LEU A 182 1.82 11.01 -4.18
N ALA A 183 0.80 11.53 -3.50
CA ALA A 183 0.74 11.52 -2.04
C ALA A 183 0.70 10.08 -1.49
N ASP A 184 -0.07 9.19 -2.13
CA ASP A 184 -0.10 7.76 -1.79
C ASP A 184 1.27 7.10 -2.04
N ALA A 185 1.94 7.42 -3.15
CA ALA A 185 3.30 6.91 -3.42
C ALA A 185 4.32 7.41 -2.38
N ASP A 186 4.21 8.66 -1.92
CA ASP A 186 5.02 9.20 -0.84
C ASP A 186 4.73 8.51 0.50
N TYR A 187 3.45 8.20 0.79
CA TYR A 187 3.05 7.45 1.98
C TYR A 187 3.65 6.04 1.99
N GLN A 188 3.51 5.30 0.88
CA GLN A 188 4.05 3.93 0.76
C GLN A 188 5.58 3.89 0.88
N ALA A 189 6.26 4.96 0.47
CA ALA A 189 7.71 5.08 0.60
C ALA A 189 8.17 5.62 1.98
N GLY A 190 7.26 5.81 2.94
CA GLY A 190 7.58 6.35 4.26
C GLY A 190 8.03 7.82 4.27
N ARG A 191 7.73 8.58 3.20
CA ARG A 191 8.04 10.01 3.07
C ARG A 191 6.97 10.85 3.75
N TRP A 192 6.89 10.74 5.08
CA TRP A 192 5.78 11.26 5.88
C TRP A 192 5.54 12.77 5.75
N LYS A 193 6.60 13.55 5.49
CA LYS A 193 6.48 15.00 5.33
C LYS A 193 5.87 15.35 3.98
N GLU A 194 6.34 14.67 2.93
CA GLU A 194 5.92 14.86 1.55
C GLU A 194 4.47 14.42 1.36
N CYS A 195 4.07 13.24 1.87
CA CYS A 195 2.68 12.79 1.77
C CYS A 195 1.72 13.67 2.57
N SER A 196 2.07 14.07 3.81
CA SER A 196 1.25 15.00 4.61
C SER A 196 1.02 16.32 3.86
N LEU A 197 2.06 16.89 3.24
CA LEU A 197 1.94 18.09 2.42
C LEU A 197 1.05 17.86 1.18
N GLY A 198 1.27 16.75 0.47
CA GLY A 198 0.51 16.40 -0.73
C GLY A 198 -0.98 16.21 -0.47
N TYR A 199 -1.34 15.46 0.58
CA TYR A 199 -2.73 15.30 0.98
C TYR A 199 -3.38 16.62 1.38
N ARG A 200 -2.69 17.45 2.19
CA ARG A 200 -3.21 18.76 2.61
C ARG A 200 -3.41 19.72 1.45
N GLU A 201 -2.47 19.77 0.52
CA GLU A 201 -2.62 20.60 -0.69
C GLU A 201 -3.88 20.19 -1.46
N LEU A 202 -4.07 18.89 -1.66
CA LEU A 202 -5.23 18.36 -2.37
C LEU A 202 -6.54 18.66 -1.63
N ILE A 203 -6.60 18.44 -0.32
CA ILE A 203 -7.75 18.77 0.54
C ILE A 203 -8.16 20.23 0.34
N VAL A 204 -7.21 21.17 0.47
CA VAL A 204 -7.49 22.61 0.35
C VAL A 204 -7.97 23.00 -1.06
N ARG A 205 -7.45 22.34 -2.10
CA ARG A 205 -7.89 22.59 -3.49
C ARG A 205 -9.31 22.09 -3.73
N GLU A 206 -9.58 20.85 -3.33
CA GLU A 206 -10.87 20.21 -3.55
C GLU A 206 -11.97 20.87 -2.73
N GLU A 207 -11.68 21.33 -1.51
CA GLU A 207 -12.61 22.15 -0.72
C GLU A 207 -13.05 23.43 -1.44
N ARG A 208 -12.12 24.11 -2.12
CA ARG A 208 -12.44 25.32 -2.90
C ARG A 208 -13.27 24.96 -4.13
N ARG A 209 -12.93 23.86 -4.80
CA ARG A 209 -13.66 23.36 -5.97
C ARG A 209 -15.11 22.99 -5.61
N LEU A 210 -15.29 22.34 -4.47
CA LEU A 210 -16.57 21.79 -4.02
C LEU A 210 -17.37 22.74 -3.12
N GLN A 211 -16.90 23.98 -2.88
CA GLN A 211 -17.51 24.89 -1.90
C GLN A 211 -19.00 25.19 -2.16
N SER A 212 -19.44 25.13 -3.41
CA SER A 212 -20.83 25.37 -3.83
C SER A 212 -21.57 24.10 -4.26
N GLU A 213 -20.95 22.93 -4.12
CA GLU A 213 -21.49 21.66 -4.59
C GLU A 213 -21.80 20.75 -3.40
N THR A 214 -22.90 19.99 -3.51
CA THR A 214 -23.24 18.91 -2.58
C THR A 214 -23.31 17.61 -3.37
N PRO A 215 -22.15 17.08 -3.82
CA PRO A 215 -22.12 15.84 -4.57
C PRO A 215 -22.58 14.67 -3.69
N ASP A 216 -22.96 13.57 -4.33
CA ASP A 216 -23.01 12.29 -3.62
C ASP A 216 -21.57 11.87 -3.33
N TRP A 217 -21.12 12.12 -2.09
CA TRP A 217 -19.73 11.97 -1.70
C TRP A 217 -19.15 10.60 -1.99
N TRP A 218 -19.93 9.52 -1.92
CA TRP A 218 -19.42 8.17 -2.14
C TRP A 218 -19.57 7.69 -3.59
N THR A 219 -20.72 7.95 -4.22
CA THR A 219 -20.98 7.39 -5.55
C THR A 219 -20.37 8.22 -6.67
N ASP A 220 -20.14 9.52 -6.46
CA ASP A 220 -19.49 10.40 -7.42
C ASP A 220 -17.97 10.07 -7.56
N PRO A 221 -17.49 9.66 -8.74
CA PRO A 221 -16.06 9.43 -8.94
C PRO A 221 -15.18 10.67 -8.70
N GLU A 222 -15.72 11.87 -8.90
CA GLU A 222 -14.97 13.13 -8.81
C GLU A 222 -14.61 13.52 -7.36
N THR A 223 -15.31 12.98 -6.36
CA THR A 223 -15.01 13.22 -4.93
C THR A 223 -13.97 12.25 -4.37
N ARG A 224 -13.69 11.14 -5.09
CA ARG A 224 -12.78 10.08 -4.62
C ARG A 224 -11.38 10.59 -4.28
N PRO A 225 -10.73 11.47 -5.07
CA PRO A 225 -9.42 12.02 -4.70
C PRO A 225 -9.45 12.74 -3.36
N TYR A 226 -10.53 13.48 -3.06
CA TYR A 226 -10.68 14.22 -1.81
C TYR A 226 -10.92 13.30 -0.61
N LEU A 227 -11.81 12.31 -0.72
CA LEU A 227 -12.01 11.33 0.36
C LEU A 227 -10.74 10.51 0.64
N ARG A 228 -10.02 10.09 -0.42
CA ARG A 228 -8.71 9.44 -0.28
C ARG A 228 -7.71 10.37 0.41
N ALA A 229 -7.71 11.67 0.08
CA ALA A 229 -6.78 12.63 0.68
C ALA A 229 -7.03 12.82 2.17
N LEU A 230 -8.30 12.94 2.60
CA LEU A 230 -8.67 13.01 4.01
C LEU A 230 -8.22 11.75 4.77
N TYR A 231 -8.47 10.57 4.20
CA TYR A 231 -8.08 9.30 4.84
C TYR A 231 -6.56 9.16 4.92
N GLY A 232 -5.86 9.43 3.81
CA GLY A 232 -4.40 9.39 3.73
C GLY A 232 -3.73 10.38 4.68
N HIS A 233 -4.28 11.60 4.82
CA HIS A 233 -3.82 12.57 5.81
C HIS A 233 -4.06 12.09 7.23
N ALA A 234 -5.25 11.55 7.54
CA ALA A 234 -5.56 10.99 8.85
C ALA A 234 -4.56 9.89 9.26
N MET A 235 -4.26 8.95 8.34
CA MET A 235 -3.30 7.87 8.56
C MET A 235 -1.87 8.39 8.66
N THR A 236 -1.51 9.42 7.90
CA THR A 236 -0.19 10.06 8.02
C THR A 236 0.00 10.70 9.39
N GLU A 237 -1.00 11.45 9.87
CA GLU A 237 -0.94 12.06 11.20
C GLU A 237 -0.99 10.99 12.31
N TRP A 238 -1.67 9.86 12.08
CA TRP A 238 -1.66 8.70 12.99
C TRP A 238 -0.25 8.13 13.16
N GLN A 239 0.44 7.85 12.05
CA GLN A 239 1.81 7.32 12.06
C GLN A 239 2.78 8.26 12.79
N GLN A 240 2.46 9.56 12.86
CA GLN A 240 3.23 10.57 13.59
C GLN A 240 2.75 10.77 15.04
N GLY A 241 1.81 9.97 15.54
CA GLY A 241 1.25 10.07 16.90
C GLY A 241 0.36 11.29 17.13
N ARG A 242 -0.16 11.93 16.08
CA ARG A 242 -0.95 13.18 16.16
C ARG A 242 -2.45 12.87 16.13
N PHE A 243 -2.90 12.11 17.13
CA PHE A 243 -4.24 11.54 17.18
C PHE A 243 -5.37 12.57 17.18
N THR A 244 -5.17 13.77 17.73
CA THR A 244 -6.17 14.84 17.65
C THR A 244 -6.49 15.20 16.20
N ARG A 245 -5.46 15.38 15.36
CA ARG A 245 -5.66 15.71 13.93
C ARG A 245 -6.24 14.56 13.15
N THR A 246 -5.76 13.34 13.42
CA THR A 246 -6.35 12.12 12.87
C THR A 246 -7.86 12.09 13.13
N SER A 247 -8.30 12.38 14.36
CA SER A 247 -9.73 12.37 14.69
C SER A 247 -10.52 13.45 13.95
N GLU A 248 -9.94 14.62 13.68
CA GLU A 248 -10.58 15.70 12.92
C GLU A 248 -10.87 15.26 11.48
N ASP A 249 -9.90 14.63 10.82
CA ASP A 249 -10.06 14.15 9.44
C ASP A 249 -11.02 12.96 9.35
N LEU A 250 -10.95 12.00 10.29
CA LEU A 250 -11.86 10.86 10.33
C LEU A 250 -13.31 11.30 10.62
N GLN A 251 -13.51 12.23 11.55
CA GLN A 251 -14.84 12.81 11.81
C GLN A 251 -15.38 13.54 10.59
N ARG A 252 -14.51 14.22 9.85
CA ARG A 252 -14.88 14.87 8.60
C ARG A 252 -15.29 13.87 7.53
N LEU A 253 -14.52 12.79 7.34
CA LEU A 253 -14.91 11.70 6.45
C LEU A 253 -16.29 11.14 6.80
N LEU A 254 -16.56 10.91 8.09
CA LEU A 254 -17.84 10.40 8.56
C LEU A 254 -19.00 11.38 8.31
N THR A 255 -18.73 12.69 8.36
CA THR A 255 -19.71 13.73 8.03
C THR A 255 -20.05 13.74 6.53
N LEU A 256 -19.05 13.51 5.68
CA LEU A 256 -19.21 13.51 4.21
C LEU A 256 -19.84 12.20 3.73
N ASN A 257 -19.46 11.07 4.32
CA ASN A 257 -20.00 9.74 4.05
C ASN A 257 -20.53 9.09 5.34
N PRO A 258 -21.78 9.40 5.76
CA PRO A 258 -22.37 8.81 6.96
C PRO A 258 -22.58 7.29 6.89
N THR A 259 -22.72 6.71 5.70
CA THR A 259 -22.76 5.25 5.50
C THR A 259 -21.42 4.61 5.87
N ASP A 260 -20.34 5.39 5.85
CA ASP A 260 -18.98 5.00 6.22
C ASP A 260 -18.49 3.74 5.50
N ASN A 261 -18.49 3.81 4.17
CA ASN A 261 -17.96 2.73 3.36
C ASN A 261 -16.45 2.49 3.55
N GLN A 262 -15.74 3.39 4.24
CA GLN A 262 -14.31 3.29 4.55
C GLN A 262 -14.03 2.68 5.93
N GLY A 263 -15.05 2.50 6.78
CA GLY A 263 -14.91 1.87 8.10
C GLY A 263 -14.29 2.78 9.17
N VAL A 264 -14.28 4.10 8.99
CA VAL A 264 -13.67 5.03 9.96
C VAL A 264 -14.41 5.07 11.29
N ARG A 265 -15.68 4.68 11.33
CA ARG A 265 -16.51 4.60 12.55
C ARG A 265 -15.95 3.62 13.58
N PHE A 266 -15.24 2.59 13.14
CA PHE A 266 -14.58 1.63 14.04
C PHE A 266 -13.30 2.21 14.65
N LEU A 267 -12.63 3.10 13.93
CA LEU A 267 -11.35 3.71 14.35
C LEU A 267 -11.57 4.88 15.29
N LEU A 268 -12.60 5.71 15.03
CA LEU A 268 -12.77 7.01 15.66
C LEU A 268 -12.78 6.98 17.20
N PRO A 269 -13.48 6.05 17.88
CA PRO A 269 -13.41 5.95 19.34
C PRO A 269 -12.02 5.64 19.88
N LEU A 270 -11.30 4.71 19.24
CA LEU A 270 -9.94 4.34 19.63
C LEU A 270 -8.96 5.50 19.42
N VAL A 271 -9.14 6.29 18.34
CA VAL A 271 -8.34 7.50 18.09
C VAL A 271 -8.54 8.51 19.20
N HIS A 272 -9.78 8.71 19.66
CA HIS A 272 -10.06 9.60 20.78
C HIS A 272 -9.42 9.11 22.09
N LEU A 273 -9.42 7.80 22.35
CA LEU A 273 -8.69 7.23 23.49
C LEU A 273 -7.18 7.47 23.38
N LEU A 274 -6.60 7.31 22.19
CA LEU A 274 -5.17 7.58 21.91
C LEU A 274 -4.83 9.07 22.05
N ALA A 275 -5.79 9.94 21.76
CA ALA A 275 -5.70 11.39 21.97
C ALA A 275 -5.96 11.80 23.44
N GLU A 276 -6.15 10.84 24.35
CA GLU A 276 -6.45 11.07 25.77
C GLU A 276 -7.74 11.89 25.99
N ASP A 277 -8.71 11.75 25.08
CA ASP A 277 -10.03 12.39 25.14
C ASP A 277 -11.13 11.35 25.36
N ASP A 278 -11.22 10.85 26.59
CA ASP A 278 -12.21 9.83 26.99
C ASP A 278 -13.66 10.31 26.76
N THR A 279 -13.92 11.63 26.87
CA THR A 279 -15.26 12.20 26.65
C THR A 279 -15.68 12.06 25.19
N ARG A 280 -14.80 12.41 24.25
CA ARG A 280 -15.08 12.21 22.82
C ARG A 280 -15.10 10.73 22.43
N ALA A 281 -14.30 9.89 23.08
CA ALA A 281 -14.35 8.45 22.85
C ALA A 281 -15.72 7.86 23.22
N LEU A 282 -16.22 8.15 24.42
CA LEU A 282 -17.56 7.73 24.87
C LEU A 282 -18.67 8.28 23.97
N LYS A 283 -18.56 9.54 23.55
CA LYS A 283 -19.50 10.13 22.59
C LYS A 283 -19.48 9.39 21.25
N ALA A 284 -18.29 9.13 20.69
CA ALA A 284 -18.16 8.43 19.42
C ALA A 284 -18.69 6.98 19.50
N LEU A 285 -18.56 6.32 20.66
CA LEU A 285 -19.18 5.01 20.91
C LEU A 285 -20.71 5.10 20.94
N ALA A 286 -21.27 6.09 21.62
CA ALA A 286 -22.72 6.30 21.66
C ALA A 286 -23.29 6.66 20.27
N ASP A 287 -22.59 7.53 19.53
CA ASP A 287 -22.93 7.88 18.15
C ASP A 287 -22.83 6.64 17.25
N TYR A 288 -21.83 5.78 17.45
CA TYR A 288 -21.73 4.51 16.74
C TYR A 288 -22.97 3.63 17.00
N GLU A 289 -23.34 3.46 18.27
CA GLU A 289 -24.46 2.58 18.67
C GLU A 289 -25.80 3.08 18.12
N ALA A 290 -26.01 4.39 18.10
CA ALA A 290 -27.23 4.99 17.58
C ALA A 290 -27.37 4.86 16.06
N ASN A 291 -26.26 4.95 15.32
CA ASN A 291 -26.29 5.07 13.86
C ASN A 291 -25.97 3.76 13.12
N TYR A 292 -25.34 2.78 13.77
CA TYR A 292 -24.86 1.53 13.16
C TYR A 292 -25.31 0.28 13.92
N ALA A 293 -26.60 0.22 14.27
CA ALA A 293 -27.15 -0.85 15.10
C ALA A 293 -27.03 -2.27 14.49
N GLY A 294 -27.02 -2.42 13.16
CA GLY A 294 -26.88 -3.71 12.47
C GLY A 294 -25.47 -4.01 11.96
N ASP A 295 -24.48 -3.30 12.48
CA ASP A 295 -23.12 -3.37 11.98
C ASP A 295 -22.31 -4.48 12.64
N TYR A 296 -21.18 -4.83 12.05
CA TYR A 296 -20.33 -5.91 12.53
C TYR A 296 -19.85 -5.66 13.97
N CYS A 297 -19.81 -6.73 14.77
CA CYS A 297 -19.22 -6.72 16.12
C CYS A 297 -17.68 -6.63 16.07
N GLU A 298 -17.16 -5.45 15.76
CA GLU A 298 -15.72 -5.27 15.55
C GLU A 298 -14.87 -5.43 16.83
N PRO A 299 -13.90 -6.38 16.89
CA PRO A 299 -13.15 -6.65 18.11
C PRO A 299 -12.40 -5.43 18.66
N ALA A 300 -11.68 -4.69 17.80
CA ALA A 300 -10.93 -3.51 18.26
C ALA A 300 -11.85 -2.45 18.89
N LEU A 301 -13.00 -2.19 18.26
CA LEU A 301 -13.99 -1.25 18.78
C LEU A 301 -14.56 -1.72 20.12
N LEU A 302 -14.82 -3.03 20.28
CA LEU A 302 -15.33 -3.60 21.53
C LEU A 302 -14.28 -3.56 22.66
N PHE A 303 -13.00 -3.82 22.36
CA PHE A 303 -11.92 -3.59 23.32
C PHE A 303 -11.84 -2.11 23.72
N GLY A 304 -11.87 -1.19 22.75
CA GLY A 304 -11.91 0.25 23.01
C GLY A 304 -13.10 0.66 23.86
N LYS A 305 -14.29 0.11 23.60
CA LYS A 305 -15.49 0.30 24.43
C LYS A 305 -15.27 -0.19 25.87
N GLY A 306 -14.71 -1.38 26.03
CA GLY A 306 -14.36 -1.93 27.35
C GLY A 306 -13.47 -0.99 28.15
N LEU A 307 -12.43 -0.43 27.52
CA LEU A 307 -11.53 0.53 28.17
C LEU A 307 -12.22 1.85 28.49
N ALA A 308 -13.00 2.40 27.55
CA ALA A 308 -13.72 3.66 27.75
C ALA A 308 -14.75 3.56 28.89
N CYS A 309 -15.55 2.49 28.94
CA CYS A 309 -16.50 2.23 30.01
C CYS A 309 -15.80 2.01 31.35
N TRP A 310 -14.68 1.29 31.37
CA TRP A 310 -13.87 1.09 32.58
C TRP A 310 -13.39 2.43 33.14
N ARG A 311 -12.83 3.30 32.30
CA ARG A 311 -12.38 4.65 32.70
C ARG A 311 -13.53 5.55 33.16
N ALA A 312 -14.74 5.32 32.65
CA ALA A 312 -15.95 6.01 33.09
C ALA A 312 -16.52 5.49 34.43
N GLY A 313 -16.00 4.38 34.96
CA GLY A 313 -16.54 3.71 36.15
C GLY A 313 -17.75 2.82 35.87
N GLU A 314 -18.05 2.53 34.61
CA GLU A 314 -19.17 1.70 34.17
C GLU A 314 -18.72 0.24 34.03
N GLU A 315 -18.43 -0.41 35.17
CA GLU A 315 -17.78 -1.73 35.21
C GLU A 315 -18.57 -2.83 34.49
N GLU A 316 -19.90 -2.87 34.64
CA GLU A 316 -20.74 -3.89 33.99
C GLU A 316 -20.74 -3.74 32.46
N LEU A 317 -20.81 -2.51 31.96
CA LEU A 317 -20.72 -2.25 30.51
C LEU A 317 -19.33 -2.57 29.97
N ALA A 318 -18.29 -2.29 30.74
CA ALA A 318 -16.92 -2.64 30.40
C ALA A 318 -16.73 -4.16 30.32
N ARG A 319 -17.27 -4.89 31.31
CA ARG A 319 -17.24 -6.35 31.38
C ARG A 319 -17.91 -6.99 30.16
N GLU A 320 -19.12 -6.54 29.83
CA GLU A 320 -19.84 -7.06 28.67
C GLU A 320 -19.09 -6.79 27.36
N ALA A 321 -18.56 -5.57 27.19
CA ALA A 321 -17.79 -5.22 26.00
C ALA A 321 -16.53 -6.08 25.84
N TYR A 322 -15.77 -6.30 26.91
CA TYR A 322 -14.59 -7.18 26.88
C TYR A 322 -14.95 -8.64 26.62
N ARG A 323 -16.01 -9.17 27.25
CA ARG A 323 -16.48 -10.54 26.98
C ARG A 323 -16.82 -10.72 25.51
N SER A 324 -17.60 -9.80 24.95
CA SER A 324 -17.94 -9.81 23.52
C SER A 324 -16.69 -9.72 22.64
N ALA A 325 -15.76 -8.81 22.96
CA ALA A 325 -14.53 -8.63 22.17
C ALA A 325 -13.66 -9.90 22.11
N MET A 326 -13.47 -10.57 23.25
CA MET A 326 -12.67 -11.81 23.35
C MET A 326 -13.31 -12.97 22.57
N LEU A 327 -14.64 -13.05 22.52
CA LEU A 327 -15.35 -14.05 21.72
C LEU A 327 -15.23 -13.79 20.21
N LYS A 328 -15.03 -12.54 19.79
CA LYS A 328 -14.80 -12.19 18.38
C LYS A 328 -13.37 -12.44 17.95
N ASN A 329 -12.39 -12.08 18.78
CA ASN A 329 -10.98 -12.40 18.54
C ASN A 329 -10.33 -12.99 19.81
N PRO A 330 -10.08 -14.31 19.85
CA PRO A 330 -9.58 -14.99 21.05
C PRO A 330 -8.07 -14.76 21.31
N TYR A 331 -7.38 -13.98 20.46
CA TYR A 331 -5.93 -13.76 20.57
C TYR A 331 -5.56 -12.42 21.22
N ILE A 332 -6.40 -11.38 21.10
CA ILE A 332 -6.07 -10.04 21.60
C ILE A 332 -5.81 -10.05 23.11
N ALA A 333 -6.73 -10.62 23.90
CA ALA A 333 -6.56 -10.64 25.35
C ALA A 333 -5.32 -11.46 25.81
N PRO A 334 -5.08 -12.69 25.31
CA PRO A 334 -3.83 -13.40 25.61
C PRO A 334 -2.57 -12.60 25.27
N LEU A 335 -2.51 -11.97 24.10
CA LEU A 335 -1.34 -11.15 23.71
C LEU A 335 -1.16 -9.96 24.64
N MET A 336 -2.24 -9.24 24.97
CA MET A 336 -2.19 -8.09 25.87
C MET A 336 -1.83 -8.45 27.32
N LEU A 337 -2.20 -9.65 27.76
CA LEU A 337 -1.99 -10.14 29.12
C LEU A 337 -0.70 -10.96 29.30
N ASP A 338 0.09 -11.13 28.22
CA ASP A 338 1.26 -12.00 28.16
C ASP A 338 0.93 -13.45 28.59
N LEU A 339 -0.14 -14.00 28.02
CA LEU A 339 -0.63 -15.36 28.26
C LEU A 339 -0.45 -16.23 27.00
N PRO A 340 -0.39 -17.57 27.16
CA PRO A 340 -0.39 -18.49 26.03
C PRO A 340 -1.59 -18.24 25.11
N SER A 341 -1.32 -18.00 23.83
CA SER A 341 -2.37 -17.87 22.82
C SER A 341 -2.97 -19.24 22.46
N PRO A 342 -4.26 -19.30 22.09
CA PRO A 342 -4.86 -20.50 21.51
C PRO A 342 -4.10 -21.00 20.28
N SER A 343 -4.31 -22.28 19.92
CA SER A 343 -3.78 -22.81 18.66
C SER A 343 -4.35 -22.05 17.47
N SER A 344 -3.48 -21.72 16.50
CA SER A 344 -3.88 -21.08 15.24
C SER A 344 -4.51 -22.05 14.23
N GLU A 345 -4.47 -23.36 14.50
CA GLU A 345 -5.05 -24.41 13.66
C GLU A 345 -6.56 -24.57 13.91
N ILE A 346 -7.30 -23.47 13.81
CA ILE A 346 -8.76 -23.42 13.98
C ILE A 346 -9.40 -22.75 12.77
N TRP A 347 -10.71 -22.96 12.59
CA TRP A 347 -11.48 -22.26 11.58
C TRP A 347 -11.75 -20.81 12.03
N TYR A 348 -11.65 -19.87 11.09
CA TYR A 348 -11.96 -18.46 11.33
C TYR A 348 -13.21 -18.06 10.55
N PRO A 349 -14.17 -17.37 11.17
CA PRO A 349 -15.34 -16.85 10.46
C PRO A 349 -14.98 -15.74 9.46
N ASN A 350 -13.92 -14.97 9.75
CA ASN A 350 -13.41 -13.88 8.92
C ASN A 350 -11.97 -13.48 9.36
N ASP A 351 -11.39 -12.53 8.65
CA ASP A 351 -10.07 -11.93 8.90
C ASP A 351 -9.95 -11.28 10.29
N ARG A 352 -11.03 -10.67 10.81
CA ARG A 352 -11.05 -10.02 12.13
C ARG A 352 -10.89 -11.00 13.30
N ALA A 353 -11.17 -12.28 13.10
CA ALA A 353 -10.98 -13.34 14.10
C ALA A 353 -9.58 -13.96 14.07
N GLU A 354 -8.75 -13.61 13.08
CA GLU A 354 -7.43 -14.20 12.88
C GLU A 354 -6.37 -13.64 13.84
N PRO A 355 -5.27 -14.38 14.10
CA PRO A 355 -4.17 -13.89 14.92
C PRO A 355 -3.43 -12.69 14.29
N GLY A 356 -3.40 -12.57 12.96
CA GLY A 356 -2.80 -11.42 12.28
C GLY A 356 -3.49 -10.11 12.65
N TYR A 357 -4.81 -10.08 12.67
CA TYR A 357 -5.59 -8.93 13.13
C TYR A 357 -5.26 -8.56 14.58
N ALA A 358 -5.08 -9.56 15.46
CA ALA A 358 -4.71 -9.30 16.85
C ALA A 358 -3.31 -8.67 16.98
N GLN A 359 -2.36 -9.05 16.12
CA GLN A 359 -1.04 -8.43 16.07
C GLN A 359 -1.13 -6.96 15.63
N ASP A 360 -1.90 -6.65 14.60
CA ASP A 360 -2.12 -5.28 14.12
C ASP A 360 -2.79 -4.41 15.19
N PHE A 361 -3.76 -4.98 15.92
CA PHE A 361 -4.38 -4.35 17.08
C PHE A 361 -3.34 -4.02 18.15
N MET A 362 -2.48 -4.99 18.51
CA MET A 362 -1.44 -4.78 19.51
C MET A 362 -0.46 -3.67 19.11
N GLN A 363 -0.03 -3.64 17.84
CA GLN A 363 0.85 -2.59 17.32
C GLN A 363 0.22 -1.19 17.41
N SER A 364 -1.09 -1.10 17.20
CA SER A 364 -1.80 0.17 17.11
C SER A 364 -2.32 0.69 18.46
N TYR A 365 -2.73 -0.22 19.36
CA TYR A 365 -3.60 0.14 20.48
C TYR A 365 -3.12 -0.36 21.85
N ALA A 366 -2.16 -1.30 21.94
CA ALA A 366 -1.73 -1.88 23.22
C ALA A 366 -1.31 -0.81 24.24
N ILE A 367 -0.71 0.28 23.75
CA ILE A 367 -0.28 1.44 24.55
C ILE A 367 -1.41 2.02 25.44
N LEU A 368 -2.67 1.89 25.02
CA LEU A 368 -3.82 2.36 25.80
C LEU A 368 -3.96 1.61 27.13
N TRP A 369 -3.69 0.31 27.13
CA TRP A 369 -3.74 -0.55 28.32
C TRP A 369 -2.41 -0.57 29.08
N GLU A 370 -1.27 -0.47 28.38
CA GLU A 370 0.04 -0.36 29.04
C GLU A 370 0.11 0.85 30.00
N ARG A 371 -0.61 1.93 29.66
CA ARG A 371 -0.73 3.13 30.50
C ARG A 371 -1.72 2.99 31.65
N ASP A 372 -2.52 1.93 31.69
CA ASP A 372 -3.55 1.70 32.70
C ASP A 372 -3.45 0.28 33.32
N PRO A 373 -2.57 0.09 34.31
CA PRO A 373 -2.41 -1.21 34.98
C PRO A 373 -3.69 -1.71 35.68
N ALA A 374 -4.63 -0.82 36.02
CA ALA A 374 -5.89 -1.21 36.63
C ALA A 374 -6.82 -1.82 35.58
N ALA A 375 -6.92 -1.21 34.40
CA ALA A 375 -7.64 -1.79 33.25
C ALA A 375 -7.08 -3.16 32.85
N VAL A 376 -5.74 -3.34 32.87
CA VAL A 376 -5.11 -4.64 32.58
C VAL A 376 -5.48 -5.71 33.62
N ARG A 377 -5.53 -5.36 34.92
CA ARG A 377 -5.98 -6.28 35.96
C ARG A 377 -7.45 -6.68 35.77
N PHE A 378 -8.31 -5.70 35.51
CA PHE A 378 -9.72 -5.92 35.25
C PHE A 378 -9.93 -6.82 34.01
N LEU A 379 -9.20 -6.57 32.92
CA LEU A 379 -9.20 -7.41 31.73
C LEU A 379 -8.79 -8.86 32.04
N ARG A 380 -7.77 -9.04 32.90
CA ARG A 380 -7.31 -10.38 33.33
C ARG A 380 -8.36 -11.13 34.13
N GLU A 381 -9.09 -10.45 35.01
CA GLU A 381 -10.20 -11.04 35.77
C GLU A 381 -11.29 -11.54 34.83
N ILE A 382 -11.71 -10.70 33.88
CA ILE A 382 -12.73 -11.05 32.89
C ILE A 382 -12.28 -12.23 32.00
N TYR A 383 -11.01 -12.22 31.56
CA TYR A 383 -10.45 -13.31 30.77
C TYR A 383 -10.48 -14.64 31.55
N ALA A 384 -10.12 -14.62 32.84
CA ALA A 384 -10.14 -15.82 33.68
C ALA A 384 -11.56 -16.36 33.86
N GLU A 385 -12.56 -15.48 33.99
CA GLU A 385 -13.97 -15.86 34.06
C GLU A 385 -14.50 -16.46 32.75
N LEU A 386 -14.07 -15.91 31.60
CA LEU A 386 -14.52 -16.32 30.26
C LEU A 386 -13.74 -17.51 29.66
N ALA A 387 -12.64 -17.92 30.29
CA ALA A 387 -11.78 -18.98 29.78
C ALA A 387 -12.53 -20.28 29.42
N PRO A 388 -13.52 -20.77 30.20
CA PRO A 388 -14.29 -21.96 29.84
C PRO A 388 -15.10 -21.79 28.54
N GLU A 389 -15.73 -20.64 28.32
CA GLU A 389 -16.47 -20.33 27.09
C GLU A 389 -15.55 -20.18 25.89
N LEU A 390 -14.39 -19.52 26.06
CA LEU A 390 -13.38 -19.41 25.00
C LEU A 390 -12.85 -20.79 24.57
N GLU A 391 -12.62 -21.70 25.53
CA GLU A 391 -12.16 -23.06 25.22
C GLU A 391 -13.23 -23.85 24.42
N GLN A 392 -14.52 -23.62 24.70
CA GLN A 392 -15.62 -24.21 23.92
C GLN A 392 -15.60 -23.69 22.47
N VAL A 393 -15.44 -22.38 22.28
CA VAL A 393 -15.35 -21.77 20.94
C VAL A 393 -14.12 -22.28 20.18
N VAL A 394 -12.94 -22.28 20.80
CA VAL A 394 -11.70 -22.77 20.18
C VAL A 394 -11.80 -24.25 19.82
N THR A 395 -12.39 -25.07 20.71
CA THR A 395 -12.61 -26.50 20.44
C THR A 395 -13.56 -26.72 19.27
N LEU A 396 -14.68 -26.00 19.22
CA LEU A 396 -15.62 -26.06 18.10
C LEU A 396 -14.94 -25.63 16.79
N ARG A 397 -14.23 -24.51 16.79
CA ARG A 397 -13.55 -24.00 15.60
C ARG A 397 -12.42 -24.91 15.13
N ARG A 398 -11.76 -25.65 16.03
CA ARG A 398 -10.81 -26.71 15.64
C ARG A 398 -11.51 -27.84 14.88
N GLN A 399 -12.66 -28.31 15.39
CA GLN A 399 -13.46 -29.32 14.70
C GLN A 399 -13.95 -28.83 13.33
N MET A 400 -14.35 -27.56 13.23
CA MET A 400 -14.73 -26.94 11.95
C MET A 400 -13.54 -26.91 10.98
N SER A 401 -12.33 -26.60 11.46
CA SER A 401 -11.10 -26.61 10.65
C SER A 401 -10.82 -27.99 10.07
N GLU A 402 -10.95 -29.04 10.88
CA GLU A 402 -10.77 -30.42 10.43
C GLU A 402 -11.88 -30.86 9.46
N TRP A 403 -13.10 -30.35 9.64
CA TRP A 403 -14.25 -30.72 8.84
C TRP A 403 -14.34 -29.98 7.50
N GLN A 404 -13.76 -28.78 7.36
CA GLN A 404 -13.93 -27.91 6.18
C GLN A 404 -13.46 -28.55 4.86
N ASP A 405 -12.57 -29.54 4.94
CA ASP A 405 -12.04 -30.30 3.81
C ASP A 405 -12.90 -31.52 3.44
N GLN A 406 -13.89 -31.88 4.26
CA GLN A 406 -14.79 -33.02 4.04
C GLN A 406 -15.98 -32.69 3.14
N ARG A 407 -15.81 -31.78 2.17
CA ARG A 407 -16.92 -31.24 1.33
C ARG A 407 -17.65 -32.29 0.48
N TYR A 408 -17.04 -33.45 0.30
CA TYR A 408 -17.62 -34.58 -0.44
C TYR A 408 -18.43 -35.54 0.45
N ASP A 409 -18.42 -35.35 1.77
CA ASP A 409 -19.28 -36.11 2.69
C ASP A 409 -20.75 -35.73 2.45
N ARG A 410 -21.63 -36.74 2.39
CA ARG A 410 -23.06 -36.55 2.12
C ARG A 410 -23.75 -35.65 3.15
N ASN A 411 -23.30 -35.68 4.40
CA ASN A 411 -23.86 -34.92 5.52
C ASN A 411 -23.08 -33.62 5.79
N PHE A 412 -22.09 -33.27 4.96
CA PHE A 412 -21.23 -32.10 5.18
C PHE A 412 -22.05 -30.82 5.43
N LYS A 413 -23.04 -30.53 4.58
CA LYS A 413 -23.82 -29.28 4.65
C LYS A 413 -24.63 -29.15 5.94
N ASP A 414 -25.28 -30.24 6.36
CA ASP A 414 -26.12 -30.23 7.56
C ASP A 414 -25.25 -30.05 8.81
N ARG A 415 -24.15 -30.82 8.89
CA ARG A 415 -23.19 -30.71 10.01
C ARG A 415 -22.48 -29.36 10.04
N TRP A 416 -22.09 -28.83 8.89
CA TRP A 416 -21.49 -27.48 8.80
C TRP A 416 -22.46 -26.42 9.33
N LYS A 417 -23.73 -26.49 8.92
CA LYS A 417 -24.77 -25.58 9.40
C LYS A 417 -24.99 -25.67 10.91
N GLU A 418 -24.99 -26.88 11.47
CA GLU A 418 -25.08 -27.08 12.93
C GLU A 418 -23.91 -26.42 13.66
N MET A 419 -22.68 -26.60 13.15
CA MET A 419 -21.49 -26.00 13.76
C MET A 419 -21.47 -24.47 13.62
N THR A 420 -21.89 -23.90 12.48
CA THR A 420 -21.97 -22.45 12.31
C THR A 420 -23.03 -21.82 13.23
N VAL A 421 -24.20 -22.45 13.36
CA VAL A 421 -25.25 -21.98 14.29
C VAL A 421 -24.76 -22.06 15.74
N LEU A 422 -24.03 -23.11 16.09
CA LEU A 422 -23.44 -23.24 17.42
C LEU A 422 -22.37 -22.15 17.67
N ASP A 423 -21.47 -21.90 16.72
CA ASP A 423 -20.44 -20.84 16.83
C ASP A 423 -21.08 -19.46 17.00
N GLU A 424 -22.11 -19.16 16.20
CA GLU A 424 -22.88 -17.92 16.32
C GLU A 424 -23.55 -17.81 17.69
N SER A 425 -24.15 -18.89 18.22
CA SER A 425 -24.77 -18.86 19.54
C SER A 425 -23.79 -18.65 20.69
N LEU A 426 -22.55 -19.15 20.56
CA LEU A 426 -21.50 -19.00 21.57
C LEU A 426 -20.84 -17.62 21.51
N THR A 427 -20.79 -17.00 20.34
CA THR A 427 -20.08 -15.73 20.12
C THR A 427 -21.01 -14.53 19.94
N GLY A 428 -22.32 -14.72 19.84
CA GLY A 428 -23.31 -13.67 19.61
C GLY A 428 -23.49 -13.26 18.13
N GLY A 429 -23.15 -14.12 17.16
CA GLY A 429 -23.36 -13.88 15.72
C GLY A 429 -22.43 -12.82 15.08
N SER A 430 -22.44 -12.61 13.77
CA SER A 430 -21.58 -11.60 13.13
C SER A 430 -22.08 -10.15 13.32
N GLU A 431 -23.38 -9.98 13.51
CA GLU A 431 -24.07 -8.68 13.63
C GLU A 431 -24.46 -8.41 15.09
N ARG A 432 -24.62 -7.13 15.45
CA ARG A 432 -25.02 -6.70 16.80
C ARG A 432 -26.51 -6.91 17.09
#